data_AF-A0A5D3EKR3-F1
#
_entry.id   AF-A0A5D3EKR3-F1
#
_cell.length_a   1.000
_cell.length_b   1.000
_cell.length_c   1.000
_cell.angle_alpha   90.00
_cell.angle_beta   90.00
_cell.angle_gamma   90.00
#
_symmetry.space_group_name_H-M   'P 1'
#
loop_
_entity.id
_entity.type
_entity.pdbx_description
1 polymer ?
#
loop_
_entity_poly.entity_id
_entity_poly.type
_entity_poly.pdbx_seq_one_letter_code
_entity_poly.pdbx_strand_id
1 'polypeptide(L)'
;MNFKALQVKDIEGNNSTLDIAKELGNMIFRQTSDLGELELARRIYKGEDMVLSVEEAGIVKRYVEEGFLAFVKESLIPQLDEIINSK
;
A
#
# COMPACT_ATOMS: atom_id res chain seq x y z
N MET A 1 4.76 8.39 -1.73
CA MET A 1 4.72 6.95 -1.38
C MET A 1 4.73 6.18 -2.67
N ASN A 2 5.66 5.23 -2.79
CA ASN A 2 5.92 4.51 -4.02
C ASN A 2 5.66 3.00 -3.84
N PHE A 3 4.56 2.52 -4.41
CA PHE A 3 4.20 1.10 -4.33
C PHE A 3 4.98 0.20 -5.30
N LYS A 4 5.74 0.78 -6.24
CA LYS A 4 6.61 0.01 -7.16
C LYS A 4 7.98 -0.31 -6.57
N ALA A 5 8.37 0.43 -5.53
CA ALA A 5 9.69 0.34 -4.93
C ALA A 5 9.61 0.20 -3.40
N LEU A 6 8.79 -0.74 -2.94
CA LEU A 6 8.68 -1.02 -1.50
C LEU A 6 9.94 -1.72 -1.02
N GLN A 7 10.62 -1.13 -0.04
CA GLN A 7 11.78 -1.73 0.59
C GLN A 7 11.34 -2.76 1.63
N VAL A 8 11.58 -4.04 1.36
CA VAL A 8 11.32 -5.13 2.31
C VAL A 8 12.62 -5.71 2.81
N LYS A 9 12.59 -6.27 4.02
CA LYS A 9 13.74 -6.87 4.67
C LYS A 9 13.50 -8.36 4.87
N ASP A 10 14.49 -9.19 4.58
CA ASP A 10 14.43 -10.62 4.85
C ASP A 10 14.93 -10.97 6.27
N ILE A 11 14.82 -12.24 6.67
CA ILE A 11 15.21 -12.72 8.01
C ILE A 11 16.70 -12.59 8.33
N GLU A 12 17.57 -12.59 7.31
CA GLU A 12 19.01 -12.35 7.40
C GLU A 12 19.33 -10.84 7.41
N GLY A 13 18.32 -10.02 7.13
CA GLY A 13 18.38 -8.58 7.20
C GLY A 13 18.81 -7.89 5.92
N ASN A 14 18.82 -8.58 4.78
CA ASN A 14 19.09 -7.97 3.49
C ASN A 14 17.85 -7.22 3.01
N ASN A 15 18.09 -6.06 2.40
CA ASN A 15 17.03 -5.28 1.79
C ASN A 15 16.78 -5.75 0.36
N SER A 16 15.52 -5.86 -0.01
CA SER A 16 15.08 -6.09 -1.38
C SER A 16 13.98 -5.10 -1.74
N THR A 17 13.84 -4.84 -3.04
CA THR A 17 12.80 -3.96 -3.57
C THR A 17 11.67 -4.80 -4.16
N LEU A 18 10.44 -4.52 -3.75
CA LEU A 18 9.25 -5.21 -4.24
C LEU A 18 8.29 -4.23 -4.94
N ASP A 19 7.81 -4.60 -6.11
CA ASP A 19 6.72 -3.90 -6.79
C ASP A 19 5.38 -4.56 -6.43
N ILE A 20 4.58 -3.87 -5.62
CA ILE A 20 3.24 -4.30 -5.21
C ILE A 20 2.13 -3.45 -5.86
N ALA A 21 2.48 -2.45 -6.66
CA ALA A 21 1.54 -1.44 -7.17
C ALA A 21 0.38 -2.09 -7.96
N LYS A 22 0.72 -3.01 -8.86
CA LYS A 22 -0.27 -3.71 -9.67
C LYS A 22 -1.14 -4.66 -8.86
N GLU A 23 -0.55 -5.36 -7.89
CA GLU A 23 -1.27 -6.33 -7.06
C GLU A 23 -2.25 -5.60 -6.14
N LEU A 24 -1.76 -4.60 -5.40
CA LEU A 24 -2.57 -3.78 -4.50
C LEU A 24 -3.67 -3.03 -5.26
N GLY A 25 -3.35 -2.38 -6.38
CA GLY A 25 -4.34 -1.66 -7.19
C GLY A 25 -5.44 -2.60 -7.72
N ASN A 26 -5.09 -3.79 -8.20
CA ASN A 26 -6.08 -4.77 -8.65
C ASN A 26 -6.94 -5.32 -7.51
N MET A 27 -6.34 -5.53 -6.33
CA MET A 27 -7.05 -6.02 -5.15
C MET A 27 -8.16 -5.04 -4.74
N ILE A 28 -7.80 -3.76 -4.57
CA ILE A 28 -8.77 -2.70 -4.23
C ILE A 28 -9.85 -2.61 -5.32
N PHE A 29 -9.44 -2.54 -6.60
CA PHE A 29 -10.37 -2.42 -7.73
C PHE A 29 -11.42 -3.55 -7.79
N ARG A 30 -11.05 -4.77 -7.44
CA ARG A 30 -11.94 -5.95 -7.52
C ARG A 30 -12.84 -6.11 -6.31
N GLN A 31 -12.46 -5.56 -5.17
CA GLN A 31 -13.16 -5.77 -3.90
C GLN A 31 -13.98 -4.57 -3.45
N THR A 32 -13.60 -3.36 -3.87
CA THR A 32 -14.30 -2.16 -3.43
C THR A 32 -15.68 -2.01 -4.08
N SER A 33 -16.63 -1.51 -3.29
CA SER A 33 -17.93 -1.02 -3.79
C SER A 33 -18.00 0.52 -3.78
N ASP A 34 -16.94 1.19 -3.31
CA ASP A 34 -16.84 2.63 -3.21
C ASP A 34 -16.14 3.22 -4.44
N LEU A 35 -16.69 4.31 -4.98
CA LEU A 35 -16.15 4.93 -6.19
C LEU A 35 -14.82 5.66 -5.92
N GLY A 36 -14.65 6.25 -4.73
CA GLY A 36 -13.40 6.91 -4.33
C GLY A 36 -12.25 5.92 -4.16
N GLU A 37 -12.51 4.76 -3.53
CA GLU A 37 -11.56 3.66 -3.45
C GLU A 37 -11.20 3.11 -4.85
N LEU A 38 -12.13 3.13 -5.80
CA LEU A 38 -11.88 2.73 -7.19
C LEU A 38 -10.93 3.71 -7.90
N GLU A 39 -11.03 5.01 -7.64
CA GLU A 39 -10.07 6.00 -8.16
C GLU A 39 -8.69 5.83 -7.53
N LEU A 40 -8.64 5.60 -6.21
CA LEU A 40 -7.41 5.28 -5.49
C LEU A 40 -6.73 4.04 -6.07
N ALA A 41 -7.49 2.97 -6.33
CA ALA A 41 -7.01 1.74 -6.96
C ALA A 41 -6.34 1.99 -8.31
N ARG A 42 -6.93 2.84 -9.15
CA ARG A 42 -6.38 3.20 -10.47
C ARG A 42 -5.06 3.97 -10.35
N ARG A 43 -4.97 4.90 -9.40
CA ARG A 43 -3.74 5.67 -9.15
C ARG A 43 -2.62 4.76 -8.65
N ILE A 44 -2.91 3.87 -7.69
CA ILE A 44 -1.96 2.88 -7.21
C ILE A 44 -1.51 1.96 -8.35
N TYR A 45 -2.43 1.48 -9.20
CA TYR A 45 -2.10 0.59 -10.31
C TYR A 45 -1.15 1.23 -11.34
N LYS A 46 -1.30 2.54 -11.62
CA LYS A 46 -0.36 3.27 -12.47
C LYS A 46 1.05 3.32 -11.86
N GLY A 47 1.14 3.19 -10.53
CA GLY A 47 2.38 3.13 -9.77
C GLY A 47 3.21 4.40 -9.94
N GLU A 48 2.53 5.53 -9.87
CA GLU A 48 3.14 6.85 -9.73
C GLU A 48 3.45 7.09 -8.25
N ASP A 49 4.35 8.02 -7.94
CA ASP A 49 4.57 8.42 -6.55
C ASP A 49 3.37 9.23 -6.06
N MET A 50 2.81 8.84 -4.92
CA MET A 50 1.55 9.39 -4.42
C MET A 50 1.73 10.01 -3.04
N VAL A 51 1.23 11.23 -2.86
CA VAL A 51 0.92 11.75 -1.53
C VAL A 51 -0.46 11.22 -1.16
N LEU A 52 -0.54 10.48 -0.05
CA LEU A 52 -1.79 9.93 0.45
C LEU A 52 -2.38 10.85 1.51
N SER A 53 -3.69 11.05 1.46
CA SER A 53 -4.47 11.61 2.54
C SER A 53 -4.59 10.61 3.70
N VAL A 54 -4.94 11.06 4.90
CA VAL A 54 -5.18 10.19 6.07
C VAL A 54 -6.20 9.09 5.75
N GLU A 55 -7.29 9.45 5.06
CA GLU A 55 -8.34 8.51 4.64
C GLU A 55 -7.81 7.48 3.64
N GLU A 56 -7.06 7.91 2.62
CA GLU A 56 -6.46 7.03 1.61
C GLU A 56 -5.44 6.06 2.25
N ALA A 57 -4.64 6.53 3.20
CA ALA A 57 -3.71 5.69 3.93
C ALA A 57 -4.43 4.61 4.78
N GLY A 58 -5.57 4.97 5.40
CA GLY A 58 -6.42 4.02 6.11
C GLY A 58 -7.01 2.94 5.19
N ILE A 59 -7.49 3.33 4.00
CA ILE A 59 -7.99 2.39 2.99
C ILE A 59 -6.88 1.44 2.54
N VAL A 60 -5.70 1.98 2.18
CA VAL A 60 -4.56 1.15 1.77
C VAL A 60 -4.17 0.18 2.87
N LYS A 61 -4.09 0.64 4.12
CA LYS A 61 -3.75 -0.19 5.28
C LYS A 61 -4.70 -1.37 5.43
N ARG A 62 -6.01 -1.14 5.32
CA ARG A 62 -7.03 -2.21 5.37
C ARG A 62 -6.77 -3.31 4.34
N TYR A 63 -6.59 -2.95 3.07
CA TYR A 63 -6.34 -3.92 2.00
C TYR A 63 -4.99 -4.64 2.15
N VAL A 64 -3.96 -3.95 2.65
CA VAL A 64 -2.66 -4.55 2.95
C VAL A 64 -2.78 -5.57 4.09
N GLU A 65 -3.56 -5.25 5.13
CA GLU A 65 -3.81 -6.15 6.26
C GLU A 65 -4.58 -7.41 5.83
N GLU A 66 -5.56 -7.28 4.94
CA GLU A 66 -6.37 -8.41 4.47
C GLU A 66 -5.65 -9.28 3.41
N GLY A 67 -4.82 -8.66 2.56
CA GLY A 67 -4.38 -9.30 1.32
C GLY A 67 -2.90 -9.65 1.19
N PHE A 68 -2.02 -9.11 2.02
CA PHE A 68 -0.57 -9.29 1.87
C PHE A 68 0.04 -10.19 2.96
N LEU A 69 1.24 -10.69 2.72
CA LEU A 69 2.01 -11.48 3.68
C LEU A 69 2.70 -10.59 4.72
N ALA A 70 3.06 -11.18 5.87
CA ALA A 70 3.61 -10.46 7.02
C ALA A 70 4.85 -9.60 6.71
N PHE A 71 5.75 -10.04 5.84
CA PHE A 71 6.95 -9.28 5.50
C PHE A 71 6.66 -7.99 4.72
N VAL A 72 5.59 -7.95 3.92
CA VAL A 72 5.12 -6.73 3.26
C VAL A 72 4.48 -5.81 4.28
N LYS A 73 3.66 -6.37 5.19
CA LYS A 73 3.00 -5.63 6.27
C LYS A 73 4.01 -4.93 7.18
N GLU A 74 5.06 -5.64 7.58
CA GLU A 74 6.14 -5.12 8.43
C GLU A 74 6.79 -3.87 7.83
N SER A 75 6.98 -3.85 6.51
CA SER A 75 7.55 -2.69 5.81
C SER A 75 6.53 -1.55 5.62
N LEU A 76 5.30 -1.89 5.22
CA LEU A 76 4.36 -0.92 4.69
C LEU A 76 3.43 -0.30 5.74
N ILE A 77 2.97 -1.08 6.72
CA ILE A 77 2.02 -0.61 7.74
C ILE A 77 2.60 0.55 8.56
N PRO A 78 3.86 0.53 9.03
CA PRO A 78 4.42 1.64 9.80
C PRO A 78 4.40 2.97 9.04
N GLN A 79 4.74 2.94 7.74
CA GLN A 79 4.71 4.13 6.88
C GLN A 79 3.28 4.68 6.72
N LEU A 80 2.28 3.81 6.65
CA LEU A 80 0.87 4.21 6.60
C LEU A 80 0.42 4.77 7.95
N ASP A 81 0.83 4.16 9.07
CA ASP A 81 0.54 4.66 10.41
C ASP A 81 1.15 6.05 10.65
N GLU A 82 2.35 6.33 10.14
CA GLU A 82 2.94 7.68 10.22
C GLU A 82 2.09 8.74 9.51
N ILE A 83 1.48 8.40 8.38
CA ILE A 83 0.57 9.29 7.65
C ILE A 83 -0.75 9.44 8.43
N ILE A 84 -1.32 8.32 8.90
CA ILE A 84 -2.62 8.32 9.60
C ILE A 84 -2.55 9.09 10.92
N ASN A 85 -1.43 8.98 11.63
CA ASN A 85 -1.24 9.61 12.94
C ASN A 85 -0.54 10.97 12.88
N SER A 86 -0.11 11.42 11.69
CA SER A 86 0.38 12.79 11.49
C SER A 86 -0.77 13.77 11.73
N LYS A 87 -0.65 14.55 12.82
CA LYS A 87 -1.56 15.65 13.16
C LYS A 87 -1.28 16.90 12.35
#